data_AF-A0A1Q6E7H0-F1
#
_entry.id   AF-A0A1Q6E7H0-F1
#
_cell.length_a   1.000
_cell.length_b   1.000
_cell.length_c   1.000
_cell.angle_alpha   90.00
_cell.angle_beta   90.00
_cell.angle_gamma   90.00
#
_symmetry.space_group_name_H-M   'P 1'
#
loop_
_entity.id
_entity.type
_entity.pdbx_description
1 polymer ?
#
loop_
_entity_poly.entity_id
_entity_poly.type
_entity_poly.pdbx_seq_one_letter_code
_entity_poly.pdbx_strand_id
1 'polypeptide(L)'
;MKQYFSVALAVLFCALMPAACTTQTTAVKFMSYNIRNGRGADDVQDLGRIAEVIGRVAPDVVALQEVDSVTGRMNGRFIPEELGRMTGMHARFCRAIDYDGGGYGIGLLSRAEPLSVRRIPLPGREEARVLLMAEFPGYVVCVTHLSLSPEDQRASLPIIRQATDTCRKPVLLAGDFNMDDAEEVLGGLGGEFRPLSDTAQLTFPSDRPSIRIDYILGRGLPQSAKIAERTVDYTTVASDHCPLWVSLVW
;
A
#
# COMPACT_ATOMS: atom_id res chain seq x y z
N MET A 1 6.78 86.96 13.41
CA MET A 1 6.06 85.67 13.40
C MET A 1 6.73 84.75 12.38
N LYS A 2 7.45 83.72 12.82
CA LYS A 2 7.95 82.64 11.96
C LYS A 2 7.36 81.33 12.50
N GLN A 3 6.51 80.69 11.70
CA GLN A 3 5.89 79.39 12.01
C GLN A 3 6.88 78.28 11.69
N TYR A 4 7.11 77.39 12.65
CA TYR A 4 7.86 76.15 12.45
C TYR A 4 6.86 75.04 12.11
N PHE A 5 7.04 74.38 10.96
CA PHE A 5 6.33 73.16 10.60
C PHE A 5 7.10 71.96 11.17
N SER A 6 6.46 71.20 12.06
CA SER A 6 6.97 69.90 12.52
C SER A 6 6.37 68.80 11.67
N VAL A 7 7.20 68.10 10.90
CA VAL A 7 6.82 66.87 10.18
C VAL A 7 7.07 65.68 11.11
N ALA A 8 6.01 65.00 11.53
CA ALA A 8 6.12 63.76 12.29
C ALA A 8 6.33 62.59 11.32
N LEU A 9 7.48 61.91 11.44
CA LEU A 9 7.81 60.72 10.67
C LEU A 9 7.22 59.49 11.40
N ALA A 10 6.16 58.89 10.83
CA ALA A 10 5.61 57.64 11.33
C ALA A 10 6.51 56.47 10.91
N VAL A 11 7.23 55.88 11.86
CA VAL A 11 8.01 54.66 11.65
C VAL A 11 7.06 53.47 11.74
N LEU A 12 6.78 52.85 10.59
CA LEU A 12 5.98 51.63 10.51
C LEU A 12 6.85 50.43 10.93
N PHE A 13 6.60 49.89 12.13
CA PHE A 13 7.28 48.70 12.63
C PHE A 13 6.61 47.45 12.03
N CYS A 14 7.14 46.93 10.91
CA CYS A 14 6.77 45.61 10.40
C CYS A 14 7.40 44.53 11.30
N ALA A 15 6.61 43.97 12.21
CA ALA A 15 7.02 42.80 12.98
C ALA A 15 7.03 41.57 12.05
N LEU A 16 8.23 41.10 11.68
CA LEU A 16 8.44 39.78 11.08
C LEU A 16 8.12 38.71 12.14
N MET A 17 6.92 38.15 12.07
CA MET A 17 6.56 36.96 12.84
C MET A 17 7.35 35.77 12.27
N PRO A 18 8.14 35.03 13.09
CA PRO A 18 8.76 33.81 12.62
C PRO A 18 7.67 32.82 12.23
N ALA A 19 7.71 32.34 11.00
CA ALA A 19 6.83 31.26 10.55
C ALA A 19 7.03 30.07 11.48
N ALA A 20 6.00 29.75 12.27
CA ALA A 20 5.97 28.54 13.06
C ALA A 20 6.09 27.37 12.07
N CYS A 21 7.22 26.67 12.09
CA CYS A 21 7.38 25.42 11.38
C CYS A 21 6.45 24.40 12.07
N THR A 22 5.19 24.34 11.63
CA THR A 22 4.26 23.31 12.07
C THR A 22 4.80 21.98 11.57
N THR A 23 5.38 21.18 12.46
CA THR A 23 5.71 19.78 12.18
C THR A 23 4.40 19.05 11.91
N GLN A 24 4.08 18.84 10.63
CA GLN A 24 2.86 18.17 10.23
C GLN A 24 3.04 16.66 10.51
N THR A 25 2.35 16.17 11.53
CA THR A 25 2.31 14.74 11.84
C THR A 25 1.68 14.00 10.65
N THR A 26 2.40 13.04 10.10
CA THR A 26 1.88 12.12 9.09
C THR A 26 1.21 10.96 9.80
N ALA A 27 -0.06 10.71 9.50
CA ALA A 27 -0.78 9.52 9.92
C ALA A 27 -1.28 8.78 8.67
N VAL A 28 -1.04 7.48 8.59
CA VAL A 28 -1.48 6.65 7.47
C VAL A 28 -1.94 5.29 7.97
N LYS A 29 -3.17 4.91 7.61
CA LYS A 29 -3.67 3.54 7.72
C LYS A 29 -3.47 2.82 6.40
N PHE A 30 -2.59 1.83 6.39
CA PHE A 30 -2.22 1.07 5.21
C PHE A 30 -2.69 -0.38 5.35
N MET A 31 -3.45 -0.86 4.38
CA MET A 31 -4.01 -2.21 4.32
C MET A 31 -3.38 -3.00 3.18
N SER A 32 -3.17 -4.30 3.38
CA SER A 32 -2.94 -5.28 2.30
C SER A 32 -4.11 -6.23 2.23
N TYR A 33 -4.52 -6.58 1.02
CA TYR A 33 -5.57 -7.56 0.83
C TYR A 33 -5.44 -8.29 -0.52
N ASN A 34 -5.10 -9.58 -0.47
CA ASN A 34 -5.27 -10.45 -1.62
C ASN A 34 -6.76 -10.79 -1.72
N ILE A 35 -7.41 -10.31 -2.79
CA ILE A 35 -8.87 -10.41 -2.93
C ILE A 35 -9.31 -11.65 -3.71
N ARG A 36 -8.37 -12.47 -4.22
CA ARG A 36 -8.65 -13.65 -5.05
C ARG A 36 -9.73 -13.38 -6.09
N ASN A 37 -9.58 -12.34 -6.92
CA ASN A 37 -10.58 -11.93 -7.91
C ASN A 37 -12.01 -11.73 -7.36
N GLY A 38 -12.13 -11.32 -6.09
CA GLY A 38 -13.40 -11.15 -5.37
C GLY A 38 -14.05 -12.45 -4.92
N ARG A 39 -13.34 -13.58 -4.96
CA ARG A 39 -13.86 -14.90 -4.56
C ARG A 39 -13.57 -15.15 -3.08
N GLY A 40 -14.64 -15.37 -2.32
CA GLY A 40 -14.55 -15.68 -0.91
C GLY A 40 -13.97 -17.07 -0.60
N ALA A 41 -13.73 -17.31 0.69
CA ALA A 41 -13.41 -18.64 1.21
C ALA A 41 -14.55 -19.65 1.02
N ASP A 42 -15.78 -19.15 0.80
CA ASP A 42 -16.96 -19.92 0.40
C ASP A 42 -17.11 -20.10 -1.12
N ASP A 43 -16.07 -19.74 -1.88
CA ASP A 43 -16.00 -19.74 -3.35
C ASP A 43 -17.04 -18.86 -4.07
N VAL A 44 -17.77 -18.02 -3.34
CA VAL A 44 -18.71 -17.04 -3.89
C VAL A 44 -17.94 -15.80 -4.37
N GLN A 45 -18.13 -15.42 -5.63
CA GLN A 45 -17.54 -14.19 -6.17
C GLN A 45 -18.44 -12.98 -5.86
N ASP A 46 -17.98 -12.10 -4.98
CA ASP A 46 -18.71 -10.92 -4.51
C ASP A 46 -17.74 -9.77 -4.13
N LEU A 47 -17.57 -8.83 -5.06
CA LEU A 47 -16.76 -7.62 -4.83
C LEU A 47 -17.39 -6.67 -3.80
N GLY A 48 -18.68 -6.79 -3.52
CA GLY A 48 -19.37 -6.09 -2.44
C GLY A 48 -18.74 -6.41 -1.09
N ARG A 49 -18.51 -7.68 -0.80
CA ARG A 49 -17.89 -8.13 0.46
C ARG A 49 -16.48 -7.56 0.62
N ILE A 50 -15.70 -7.50 -0.46
CA ILE A 50 -14.37 -6.88 -0.46
C ILE A 50 -14.47 -5.39 -0.11
N ALA A 51 -15.37 -4.65 -0.80
CA ALA A 51 -15.56 -3.23 -0.56
C ALA A 51 -16.09 -2.94 0.86
N GLU A 52 -16.96 -3.78 1.42
CA GLU A 52 -17.47 -3.68 2.79
C GLU A 52 -16.35 -3.84 3.82
N VAL A 53 -15.45 -4.81 3.64
CA VAL A 53 -14.27 -4.97 4.49
C VAL A 53 -13.40 -3.72 4.46
N ILE A 54 -13.08 -3.22 3.26
CA ILE A 54 -12.26 -2.00 3.09
C ILE A 54 -12.96 -0.79 3.73
N GLY A 55 -14.27 -0.63 3.49
CA GLY A 55 -15.08 0.46 4.03
C GLY A 55 -15.15 0.44 5.55
N ARG A 56 -15.26 -0.74 6.17
CA ARG A 56 -15.27 -0.91 7.64
C ARG A 56 -13.93 -0.53 8.26
N VAL A 57 -12.82 -0.97 7.67
CA VAL A 57 -11.46 -0.67 8.17
C VAL A 57 -11.11 0.81 7.94
N ALA A 58 -11.66 1.39 6.88
CA ALA A 58 -11.47 2.76 6.43
C ALA A 58 -9.98 3.16 6.28
N PRO A 59 -9.17 2.39 5.52
CA PRO A 59 -7.77 2.70 5.30
C PRO A 59 -7.58 3.93 4.39
N ASP A 60 -6.40 4.55 4.48
CA ASP A 60 -5.98 5.61 3.56
C ASP A 60 -5.47 5.04 2.24
N VAL A 61 -4.84 3.87 2.31
CA VAL A 61 -4.29 3.16 1.15
C VAL A 61 -4.52 1.65 1.30
N VAL A 62 -4.85 0.97 0.20
CA VAL A 62 -5.00 -0.49 0.10
C VAL A 62 -4.10 -1.04 -1.01
N ALA A 63 -3.22 -1.96 -0.65
CA ALA A 63 -2.46 -2.81 -1.55
C ALA A 63 -3.30 -4.04 -1.92
N LEU A 64 -3.78 -4.12 -3.17
CA LEU A 64 -4.62 -5.23 -3.64
C LEU A 64 -3.80 -6.21 -4.48
N GLN A 65 -4.00 -7.51 -4.24
CA GLN A 65 -3.47 -8.60 -5.06
C GLN A 65 -4.61 -9.37 -5.74
N GLU A 66 -4.29 -10.08 -6.82
CA GLU A 66 -5.25 -10.89 -7.59
C GLU A 66 -6.42 -10.09 -8.17
N VAL A 67 -6.08 -8.97 -8.81
CA VAL A 67 -7.04 -8.03 -9.37
C VAL A 67 -7.17 -8.25 -10.88
N ASP A 68 -8.40 -8.45 -11.34
CA ASP A 68 -8.75 -8.53 -12.76
C ASP A 68 -9.01 -7.15 -13.37
N SER A 69 -8.78 -7.03 -14.67
CA SER A 69 -9.12 -5.86 -15.47
C SER A 69 -9.66 -6.30 -16.82
N VAL A 70 -10.98 -6.15 -17.02
CA VAL A 70 -11.67 -6.42 -18.30
C VAL A 70 -11.48 -7.87 -18.77
N THR A 71 -11.42 -8.82 -17.84
CA THR A 71 -11.28 -10.25 -18.14
C THR A 71 -12.64 -10.88 -18.41
N GLY A 72 -12.67 -11.97 -19.19
CA GLY A 72 -13.88 -12.74 -19.49
C GLY A 72 -14.59 -13.27 -18.24
N ARG A 73 -13.84 -13.78 -17.26
CA ARG A 73 -14.35 -14.24 -15.95
C ARG A 73 -15.00 -13.13 -15.13
N MET A 74 -14.71 -11.88 -15.47
CA MET A 74 -15.36 -10.68 -14.90
C MET A 74 -16.41 -10.08 -15.83
N ASN A 75 -16.82 -10.77 -16.89
CA ASN A 75 -17.75 -10.26 -17.90
C ASN A 75 -17.30 -8.91 -18.49
N GLY A 76 -15.99 -8.72 -18.69
CA GLY A 76 -15.41 -7.49 -19.24
C GLY A 76 -15.39 -6.30 -18.27
N ARG A 77 -15.71 -6.50 -16.99
CA ARG A 77 -15.71 -5.44 -15.97
C ARG A 77 -14.31 -4.96 -15.60
N PHE A 78 -14.18 -3.65 -15.34
CA PHE A 78 -12.93 -3.05 -14.88
C PHE A 78 -12.92 -2.95 -13.35
N ILE A 79 -12.50 -4.04 -12.69
CA ILE A 79 -12.58 -4.19 -11.22
C ILE A 79 -11.90 -3.08 -10.41
N PRO A 80 -10.71 -2.57 -10.78
CA PRO A 80 -10.06 -1.48 -10.05
C PRO A 80 -10.96 -0.26 -9.88
N GLU A 81 -11.59 0.21 -10.96
CA GLU A 81 -12.49 1.37 -10.92
C GLU A 81 -13.76 1.08 -10.15
N GLU A 82 -14.32 -0.13 -10.27
CA GLU A 82 -15.51 -0.51 -9.51
C GLU A 82 -15.25 -0.53 -8.01
N LEU A 83 -14.16 -1.14 -7.56
CA LEU A 83 -13.75 -1.10 -6.15
C LEU A 83 -13.45 0.33 -5.70
N GLY A 84 -12.81 1.15 -6.53
CA GLY A 84 -12.62 2.57 -6.26
C GLY A 84 -13.93 3.31 -6.04
N ARG A 85 -14.94 3.10 -6.90
CA ARG A 85 -16.28 3.68 -6.75
C ARG A 85 -17.00 3.20 -5.49
N MET A 86 -16.93 1.91 -5.18
CA MET A 86 -17.60 1.31 -4.02
C MET A 86 -16.99 1.77 -2.69
N THR A 87 -15.70 2.08 -2.68
CA THR A 87 -14.95 2.52 -1.49
C THR A 87 -14.76 4.04 -1.41
N GLY A 88 -15.10 4.78 -2.48
CA GLY A 88 -14.82 6.22 -2.59
C GLY A 88 -13.33 6.55 -2.69
N MET A 89 -12.53 5.63 -3.24
CA MET A 89 -11.08 5.75 -3.34
C MET A 89 -10.63 5.86 -4.81
N HIS A 90 -9.50 6.52 -5.05
CA HIS A 90 -8.84 6.49 -6.35
C HIS A 90 -8.24 5.10 -6.59
N ALA A 91 -8.40 4.58 -7.80
CA ALA A 91 -7.87 3.29 -8.18
C ALA A 91 -6.68 3.43 -9.15
N ARG A 92 -5.70 2.54 -8.99
CA ARG A 92 -4.64 2.26 -9.96
C ARG A 92 -4.49 0.77 -10.15
N PHE A 93 -4.30 0.37 -11.40
CA PHE A 93 -4.08 -1.01 -11.78
C PHE A 93 -2.68 -1.19 -12.34
N CYS A 94 -1.99 -2.24 -11.91
CA CYS A 94 -0.71 -2.66 -12.44
C CYS A 94 -0.86 -4.06 -13.04
N ARG A 95 -0.99 -4.12 -14.36
CA ARG A 95 -1.09 -5.38 -15.09
C ARG A 95 0.23 -6.16 -14.96
N ALA A 96 0.12 -7.40 -14.51
CA ALA A 96 1.22 -8.35 -14.45
C ALA A 96 1.28 -9.18 -15.74
N ILE A 97 0.13 -9.74 -16.14
CA ILE A 97 -0.05 -10.53 -17.36
C ILE A 97 -1.30 -10.07 -18.15
N ASP A 98 -1.33 -10.41 -19.44
CA ASP A 98 -2.58 -10.49 -20.18
C ASP A 98 -3.29 -11.80 -19.80
N TYR A 99 -4.59 -11.73 -19.53
CA TYR A 99 -5.37 -12.87 -19.05
C TYR A 99 -6.81 -12.78 -19.52
N ASP A 100 -7.32 -13.84 -20.14
CA ASP A 100 -8.73 -14.00 -20.51
C ASP A 100 -9.33 -12.76 -21.22
N GLY A 101 -8.63 -12.27 -22.24
CA GLY A 101 -9.01 -11.08 -23.03
C GLY A 101 -8.75 -9.72 -22.36
N GLY A 102 -8.41 -9.73 -21.07
CA GLY A 102 -8.09 -8.54 -20.27
C GLY A 102 -6.70 -8.61 -19.68
N GLY A 103 -6.57 -8.16 -18.43
CA GLY A 103 -5.33 -8.25 -17.66
C GLY A 103 -5.56 -8.70 -16.24
N TYR A 104 -4.50 -9.25 -15.65
CA TYR A 104 -4.47 -9.69 -14.27
C TYR A 104 -3.21 -9.17 -13.57
N GLY A 105 -3.30 -8.85 -12.29
CA GLY A 105 -2.16 -8.34 -11.53
C GLY A 105 -2.56 -7.76 -10.17
N ILE A 106 -1.99 -6.60 -9.86
CA ILE A 106 -2.15 -5.94 -8.56
C ILE A 106 -2.80 -4.57 -8.71
N GLY A 107 -3.39 -4.08 -7.63
CA GLY A 107 -4.07 -2.80 -7.57
C GLY A 107 -3.63 -1.95 -6.39
N LEU A 108 -3.92 -0.66 -6.47
CA LEU A 108 -3.81 0.29 -5.38
C LEU A 108 -5.13 1.04 -5.29
N LEU A 109 -5.75 1.04 -4.12
CA LEU A 109 -6.79 2.01 -3.77
C LEU A 109 -6.20 3.04 -2.83
N SER A 110 -6.48 4.33 -3.03
CA SER A 110 -6.00 5.38 -2.15
C SER A 110 -6.99 6.54 -2.03
N ARG A 111 -7.10 7.13 -0.84
CA ARG A 111 -7.93 8.33 -0.61
C ARG A 111 -7.42 9.55 -1.38
N ALA A 112 -6.10 9.68 -1.49
CA ALA A 112 -5.45 10.70 -2.28
C ALA A 112 -4.96 10.11 -3.61
N GLU A 113 -4.86 10.93 -4.64
CA GLU A 113 -4.25 10.54 -5.90
C GLU A 113 -2.71 10.53 -5.77
N PRO A 114 -2.00 9.45 -6.18
CA PRO A 114 -0.54 9.44 -6.16
C PRO A 114 0.04 10.45 -7.16
N LEU A 115 1.15 11.07 -6.78
CA LEU A 115 1.93 12.01 -7.62
C LEU A 115 2.51 11.32 -8.85
N SER A 116 2.93 10.07 -8.70
CA SER A 116 3.42 9.23 -9.79
C SER A 116 3.20 7.76 -9.47
N VAL A 117 3.14 6.93 -10.51
CA VAL A 117 3.08 5.46 -10.40
C VAL A 117 4.08 4.86 -11.36
N ARG A 118 4.82 3.84 -10.92
CA ARG A 118 5.73 3.05 -11.74
C ARG A 118 5.45 1.56 -11.59
N ARG A 119 5.70 0.83 -12.66
CA ARG A 119 5.64 -0.64 -12.74
C ARG A 119 7.05 -1.17 -12.93
N ILE A 120 7.43 -2.17 -12.14
CA ILE A 120 8.71 -2.87 -12.26
C ILE A 120 8.39 -4.37 -12.41
N PRO A 121 8.80 -5.03 -13.51
CA PRO A 121 8.65 -6.47 -13.65
C PRO A 121 9.41 -7.23 -12.57
N LEU A 122 8.80 -8.31 -12.07
CA LEU A 122 9.40 -9.25 -11.13
C LEU A 122 9.39 -10.67 -11.74
N PRO A 123 10.35 -11.54 -11.35
CA PRO A 123 10.35 -12.95 -11.70
C PRO A 123 9.02 -13.66 -11.36
N GLY A 124 8.65 -14.59 -12.23
CA GLY A 124 7.49 -15.47 -12.05
C GLY A 124 7.28 -16.33 -13.28
N ARG A 125 7.65 -17.61 -13.18
CA ARG A 125 7.63 -18.58 -14.29
C ARG A 125 6.23 -19.13 -14.57
N GLU A 126 5.40 -19.26 -13.54
CA GLU A 126 4.00 -19.68 -13.65
C GLU A 126 3.10 -18.54 -14.11
N GLU A 127 3.42 -17.34 -13.63
CA GLU A 127 2.73 -16.09 -13.95
C GLU A 127 3.72 -14.95 -13.72
N ALA A 128 3.90 -14.07 -14.73
CA ALA A 128 4.78 -12.92 -14.57
C ALA A 128 4.27 -12.00 -13.44
N ARG A 129 5.18 -11.51 -12.59
CA ARG A 129 4.83 -10.67 -11.43
C ARG A 129 5.31 -9.24 -11.62
N VAL A 130 4.83 -8.33 -10.77
CA VAL A 130 5.17 -6.90 -10.83
C VAL A 130 5.23 -6.29 -9.44
N LEU A 131 6.06 -5.26 -9.29
CA LEU A 131 6.00 -4.28 -8.22
C LEU A 131 5.33 -3.02 -8.77
N LEU A 132 4.27 -2.57 -8.13
CA LEU A 132 3.73 -1.21 -8.30
C LEU A 132 4.39 -0.32 -7.24
N MET A 133 4.96 0.82 -7.62
CA MET A 133 5.36 1.85 -6.66
C MET A 133 4.60 3.14 -6.97
N ALA A 134 3.91 3.68 -5.97
CA ALA A 134 3.14 4.90 -6.03
C ALA A 134 3.72 5.94 -5.07
N GLU A 135 4.04 7.12 -5.58
CA GLU A 135 4.61 8.21 -4.80
C GLU A 135 3.52 9.14 -4.28
N PHE A 136 3.51 9.38 -2.97
CA PHE A 136 2.69 10.38 -2.30
C PHE A 136 3.58 11.53 -1.79
N PRO A 137 3.02 12.66 -1.35
CA PRO A 137 3.82 13.78 -0.83
C PRO A 137 4.79 13.37 0.28
N GLY A 138 4.36 12.56 1.25
CA GLY A 138 5.14 12.20 2.44
C GLY A 138 5.75 10.79 2.44
N TYR A 139 5.34 9.90 1.54
CA TYR A 139 5.77 8.49 1.54
C TYR A 139 5.64 7.86 0.14
N VAL A 140 6.21 6.68 -0.04
CA VAL A 140 6.03 5.83 -1.23
C VAL A 140 5.34 4.54 -0.79
N VAL A 141 4.31 4.13 -1.53
CA VAL A 141 3.65 2.83 -1.34
C VAL A 141 4.10 1.87 -2.42
N CYS A 142 4.48 0.68 -2.02
CA CYS A 142 4.80 -0.42 -2.91
C CYS A 142 3.80 -1.56 -2.71
N VAL A 143 3.29 -2.10 -3.81
CA VAL A 143 2.40 -3.26 -3.83
C VAL A 143 3.07 -4.37 -4.62
N THR A 144 3.03 -5.60 -4.10
CA THR A 144 3.56 -6.78 -4.79
C THR A 144 2.66 -8.01 -4.61
N HIS A 145 2.82 -8.98 -5.50
CA HIS A 145 2.35 -10.36 -5.34
C HIS A 145 3.46 -11.24 -5.92
N LEU A 146 4.21 -11.94 -5.07
CA LEU A 146 5.33 -12.75 -5.51
C LEU A 146 4.87 -14.09 -6.09
N SER A 147 5.74 -14.67 -6.92
CA SER A 147 5.53 -15.99 -7.51
C SER A 147 5.34 -17.07 -6.44
N LEU A 148 4.74 -18.20 -6.82
CA LEU A 148 4.66 -19.41 -6.00
C LEU A 148 5.99 -20.19 -5.98
N SER A 149 6.92 -19.92 -6.90
CA SER A 149 8.21 -20.61 -6.98
C SER A 149 9.22 -20.00 -6.00
N PRO A 150 9.83 -20.78 -5.08
CA PRO A 150 10.84 -20.27 -4.16
C PRO A 150 12.05 -19.61 -4.84
N GLU A 151 12.40 -20.03 -6.05
CA GLU A 151 13.48 -19.41 -6.81
C GLU A 151 13.11 -18.00 -7.28
N ASP A 152 11.91 -17.83 -7.84
CA ASP A 152 11.41 -16.55 -8.33
C ASP A 152 11.08 -15.58 -7.19
N GLN A 153 10.58 -16.09 -6.07
CA GLN A 153 10.40 -15.34 -4.81
C GLN A 153 11.72 -14.70 -4.37
N ARG A 154 12.77 -15.52 -4.18
CA ARG A 154 14.11 -15.05 -3.78
C ARG A 154 14.71 -14.09 -4.78
N ALA A 155 14.52 -14.34 -6.08
CA ALA A 155 15.02 -13.45 -7.14
C ALA A 155 14.30 -12.10 -7.18
N SER A 156 13.06 -12.02 -6.69
CA SER A 156 12.28 -10.78 -6.64
C SER A 156 12.75 -9.82 -5.53
N LEU A 157 13.16 -10.34 -4.37
CA LEU A 157 13.56 -9.53 -3.22
C LEU A 157 14.69 -8.51 -3.51
N PRO A 158 15.82 -8.86 -4.17
CA PRO A 158 16.86 -7.89 -4.50
C PRO A 158 16.41 -6.84 -5.52
N ILE A 159 15.45 -7.15 -6.41
CA ILE A 159 14.89 -6.18 -7.36
C ILE A 159 14.03 -5.15 -6.60
N ILE A 160 13.20 -5.61 -5.66
CA ILE A 160 12.42 -4.73 -4.77
C ILE A 160 13.33 -3.86 -3.92
N ARG A 161 14.41 -4.43 -3.36
CA ARG A 161 15.44 -3.66 -2.64
C ARG A 161 16.02 -2.57 -3.51
N GLN A 162 16.56 -2.92 -4.68
CA GLN A 162 17.19 -1.96 -5.59
C GLN A 162 16.24 -0.83 -6.02
N ALA A 163 14.97 -1.17 -6.29
CA ALA A 163 13.96 -0.18 -6.63
C ALA A 163 13.71 0.81 -5.49
N THR A 164 13.68 0.31 -4.25
CA THR A 164 13.39 1.10 -3.05
C THR A 164 14.62 1.81 -2.48
N ASP A 165 15.85 1.36 -2.77
CA ASP A 165 17.12 2.03 -2.38
C ASP A 165 17.20 3.47 -2.89
N THR A 166 16.52 3.76 -4.00
CA THR A 166 16.50 5.08 -4.63
C THR A 166 15.52 6.06 -3.98
N CYS A 167 14.67 5.60 -3.05
CA CYS A 167 13.63 6.41 -2.43
C CYS A 167 14.21 7.26 -1.30
N ARG A 168 13.94 8.58 -1.36
CA ARG A 168 14.29 9.53 -0.28
C ARG A 168 13.18 9.72 0.76
N LYS A 169 12.00 9.18 0.48
CA LYS A 169 10.82 9.21 1.36
C LYS A 169 10.68 7.86 2.07
N PRO A 170 10.00 7.80 3.23
CA PRO A 170 9.60 6.53 3.83
C PRO A 170 8.88 5.65 2.81
N VAL A 171 9.23 4.37 2.79
CA VAL A 171 8.62 3.36 1.92
C VAL A 171 7.75 2.45 2.77
N LEU A 172 6.50 2.27 2.34
CA LEU A 172 5.57 1.27 2.86
C LEU A 172 5.38 0.22 1.78
N LEU A 173 5.80 -1.02 2.02
CA LEU A 173 5.69 -2.15 1.11
C LEU A 173 4.68 -3.14 1.66
N ALA A 174 3.71 -3.55 0.85
CA ALA A 174 2.80 -4.61 1.25
C ALA A 174 2.41 -5.53 0.09
N GLY A 175 1.99 -6.73 0.47
CA GLY A 175 1.42 -7.69 -0.46
C GLY A 175 1.54 -9.12 0.03
N ASP A 176 1.16 -10.02 -0.87
CA ASP A 176 1.35 -11.44 -0.74
C ASP A 176 2.75 -11.81 -1.25
N PHE A 177 3.62 -12.21 -0.34
CA PHE A 177 4.99 -12.64 -0.64
C PHE A 177 5.07 -14.12 -0.98
N ASN A 178 4.02 -14.92 -0.75
CA ASN A 178 4.05 -16.38 -0.86
C ASN A 178 5.21 -17.04 -0.07
N MET A 179 5.71 -16.36 0.98
CA MET A 179 6.85 -16.79 1.81
C MET A 179 6.47 -16.74 3.28
N ASP A 180 6.52 -17.89 3.97
CA ASP A 180 6.21 -17.97 5.41
C ASP A 180 7.36 -17.47 6.31
N ASP A 181 8.61 -17.59 5.83
CA ASP A 181 9.79 -17.18 6.58
C ASP A 181 10.02 -15.66 6.47
N ALA A 182 9.67 -14.95 7.55
CA ALA A 182 9.85 -13.50 7.63
C ALA A 182 11.34 -13.09 7.65
N GLU A 183 12.23 -13.91 8.22
CA GLU A 183 13.66 -13.63 8.26
C GLU A 183 14.25 -13.71 6.85
N GLU A 184 13.82 -14.69 6.05
CA GLU A 184 14.21 -14.83 4.65
C GLU A 184 13.74 -13.63 3.81
N VAL A 185 12.48 -13.19 3.99
CA VAL A 185 11.94 -11.99 3.32
C VAL A 185 12.76 -10.75 3.67
N LEU A 186 13.00 -10.49 4.96
CA LEU A 186 13.74 -9.30 5.41
C LEU A 186 15.21 -9.34 4.99
N GLY A 187 15.84 -10.51 5.04
CA GLY A 187 17.22 -10.73 4.61
C GLY A 187 17.39 -10.48 3.11
N GLY A 188 16.49 -11.01 2.27
CA GLY A 188 16.51 -10.78 0.83
C GLY A 188 16.23 -9.32 0.44
N LEU A 189 15.46 -8.60 1.26
CA LEU A 189 15.24 -7.16 1.12
C LEU A 189 16.41 -6.30 1.63
N GLY A 190 17.51 -6.90 2.08
CA GLY A 190 18.73 -6.21 2.50
C GLY A 190 18.72 -5.69 3.94
N GLY A 191 17.78 -6.11 4.77
CA GLY A 191 17.78 -5.85 6.23
C GLY A 191 17.40 -4.43 6.66
N GLU A 192 17.16 -3.50 5.73
CA GLU A 192 16.70 -2.13 6.07
C GLU A 192 15.18 -2.01 6.23
N PHE A 193 14.43 -2.99 5.74
CA PHE A 193 13.00 -3.08 6.01
C PHE A 193 12.80 -3.60 7.43
N ARG A 194 11.83 -3.01 8.14
CA ARG A 194 11.30 -3.53 9.40
C ARG A 194 9.85 -3.99 9.22
N PRO A 195 9.42 -5.06 9.89
CA PRO A 195 8.01 -5.42 9.93
C PRO A 195 7.15 -4.34 10.56
N LEU A 196 6.01 -4.05 9.93
CA LEU A 196 4.96 -3.19 10.46
C LEU A 196 3.75 -4.03 10.89
N SER A 197 3.41 -5.05 10.10
CA SER A 197 2.49 -6.11 10.52
C SER A 197 3.15 -7.04 11.56
N ASP A 198 2.33 -7.84 12.25
CA ASP A 198 2.82 -8.84 13.20
C ASP A 198 3.26 -10.10 12.45
N THR A 199 4.56 -10.41 12.51
CA THR A 199 5.15 -11.60 11.87
C THR A 199 4.96 -12.87 12.69
N ALA A 200 4.07 -12.89 13.68
CA ALA A 200 3.60 -14.11 14.33
C ALA A 200 2.15 -14.45 13.92
N GLN A 201 1.42 -13.50 13.34
CA GLN A 201 0.04 -13.70 12.90
C GLN A 201 0.00 -14.39 11.53
N LEU A 202 -0.90 -15.36 11.39
CA LEU A 202 -1.09 -16.13 10.16
C LEU A 202 -2.08 -15.39 9.27
N THR A 203 -1.96 -15.51 7.95
CA THR A 203 -2.78 -14.74 7.00
C THR A 203 -3.49 -15.61 5.97
N PHE A 204 -3.16 -16.91 5.90
CA PHE A 204 -3.72 -17.83 4.93
C PHE A 204 -3.80 -19.28 5.45
N PRO A 205 -4.83 -20.05 5.06
CA PRO A 205 -6.10 -19.58 4.49
C PRO A 205 -6.96 -18.87 5.55
N SER A 206 -7.90 -18.02 5.16
CA SER A 206 -8.63 -17.13 6.08
C SER A 206 -9.60 -17.84 7.02
N ASP A 207 -10.11 -19.00 6.62
CA ASP A 207 -11.05 -19.83 7.38
C ASP A 207 -10.33 -20.71 8.43
N ARG A 208 -9.10 -21.12 8.15
CA ARG A 208 -8.23 -21.87 9.07
C ARG A 208 -6.76 -21.49 8.90
N PRO A 209 -6.35 -20.29 9.36
CA PRO A 209 -5.01 -19.77 9.15
C PRO A 209 -3.93 -20.73 9.64
N SER A 210 -2.96 -21.01 8.77
CA SER A 210 -1.85 -21.94 9.04
C SER A 210 -0.47 -21.41 8.64
N ILE A 211 -0.41 -20.43 7.75
CA ILE A 211 0.83 -19.81 7.27
C ILE A 211 0.65 -18.28 7.19
N ARG A 212 1.76 -17.54 7.19
CA ARG A 212 1.80 -16.09 7.00
C ARG A 212 2.52 -15.78 5.70
N ILE A 213 1.77 -15.40 4.68
CA ILE A 213 2.34 -15.03 3.38
C ILE A 213 2.11 -13.57 3.04
N ASP A 214 1.26 -12.87 3.80
CA ASP A 214 0.97 -11.45 3.60
C ASP A 214 1.72 -10.57 4.60
N TYR A 215 2.38 -9.53 4.10
CA TYR A 215 3.24 -8.66 4.92
C TYR A 215 2.94 -7.18 4.68
N ILE A 216 3.15 -6.38 5.73
CA ILE A 216 3.31 -4.92 5.64
C ILE A 216 4.65 -4.56 6.25
N LEU A 217 5.55 -3.99 5.45
CA LEU A 217 6.94 -3.68 5.78
C LEU A 217 7.23 -2.20 5.56
N GLY A 218 8.14 -1.64 6.35
CA GLY A 218 8.50 -0.23 6.31
C GLY A 218 10.00 -0.03 6.21
N ARG A 219 10.44 0.94 5.40
CA ARG A 219 11.85 1.33 5.24
C ARG A 219 12.00 2.84 5.23
N GLY A 220 13.12 3.35 5.75
CA GLY A 220 13.42 4.79 5.74
C GLY A 220 12.42 5.61 6.56
N LEU A 221 11.73 4.96 7.51
CA LEU A 221 10.81 5.63 8.42
C LEU A 221 11.60 6.52 9.39
N PRO A 222 11.12 7.73 9.70
CA PRO A 222 11.78 8.58 10.69
C PRO A 222 11.76 7.92 12.07
N GLN A 223 12.68 8.33 12.94
CA GLN A 223 12.78 7.79 14.31
C GLN A 223 11.50 8.02 15.14
N SER A 224 10.71 9.04 14.80
CA SER A 224 9.40 9.32 15.42
C SER A 224 8.32 8.29 15.07
N ALA A 225 8.54 7.45 14.04
CA ALA A 225 7.49 6.59 13.51
C ALA A 225 7.09 5.46 14.45
N LYS A 226 5.80 5.48 14.83
CA LYS A 226 5.16 4.51 15.73
C LYS A 226 4.02 3.80 15.03
N ILE A 227 3.83 2.53 15.39
CA ILE A 227 2.67 1.74 15.00
C ILE A 227 1.60 1.97 16.07
N ALA A 228 0.56 2.72 15.72
CA ALA A 228 -0.58 3.00 16.59
C ALA A 228 -1.57 1.83 16.64
N GLU A 229 -1.66 1.07 15.56
CA GLU A 229 -2.54 -0.09 15.40
C GLU A 229 -1.88 -1.08 14.43
N ARG A 230 -2.06 -2.38 14.67
CA ARG A 230 -1.81 -3.44 13.68
C ARG A 230 -2.84 -4.54 13.87
N THR A 231 -3.36 -5.11 12.79
CA THR A 231 -4.40 -6.14 12.88
C THR A 231 -4.37 -7.05 11.65
N VAL A 232 -4.64 -8.33 11.88
CA VAL A 232 -5.07 -9.31 10.88
C VAL A 232 -6.50 -9.69 11.24
N ASP A 233 -7.42 -9.59 10.28
CA ASP A 233 -8.85 -9.87 10.50
C ASP A 233 -9.22 -11.28 10.05
N TYR A 234 -9.59 -12.11 11.02
CA TYR A 234 -10.00 -13.51 10.85
C TYR A 234 -11.52 -13.68 10.76
N THR A 235 -12.30 -12.59 10.74
CA THR A 235 -13.76 -12.63 10.84
C THR A 235 -14.47 -12.63 9.50
N THR A 236 -13.76 -12.31 8.42
CA THR A 236 -14.32 -12.19 7.07
C THR A 236 -14.12 -13.46 6.26
N VAL A 237 -15.11 -13.77 5.41
CA VAL A 237 -15.03 -14.83 4.39
C VAL A 237 -14.86 -14.27 2.97
N ALA A 238 -14.65 -12.96 2.84
CA ALA A 238 -14.69 -12.25 1.55
C ALA A 238 -13.53 -12.60 0.61
N SER A 239 -12.45 -13.18 1.13
CA SER A 239 -11.35 -13.80 0.40
C SER A 239 -10.85 -14.99 1.21
N ASP A 240 -10.08 -15.88 0.59
CA ASP A 240 -9.31 -16.93 1.28
C ASP A 240 -8.02 -16.39 1.92
N HIS A 241 -7.68 -15.12 1.75
CA HIS A 241 -6.68 -14.41 2.54
C HIS A 241 -7.31 -13.55 3.63
N CYS A 242 -6.67 -13.48 4.81
CA CYS A 242 -7.03 -12.52 5.84
C CYS A 242 -6.56 -11.12 5.44
N PRO A 243 -7.45 -10.11 5.40
CA PRO A 243 -7.00 -8.74 5.27
C PRO A 243 -6.20 -8.33 6.52
N LEU A 244 -5.15 -7.55 6.30
CA LEU A 244 -4.32 -7.00 7.37
C LEU A 244 -4.03 -5.53 7.16
N TRP A 245 -3.87 -4.79 8.25
CA TRP A 245 -3.56 -3.36 8.19
C TRP A 245 -2.70 -2.90 9.36
N VAL A 246 -2.10 -1.74 9.16
CA VAL A 246 -1.38 -0.99 10.19
C VAL A 246 -1.79 0.48 10.15
N SER A 247 -1.89 1.11 11.31
CA SER A 247 -1.97 2.56 11.44
C SER A 247 -0.62 3.07 11.93
N LEU A 248 0.05 3.90 11.13
CA LEU A 248 1.34 4.49 11.44
C LEU A 248 1.21 5.99 11.67
N VAL A 249 1.97 6.52 12.61
CA VAL A 249 2.06 7.95 12.91
C VAL A 249 3.52 8.39 13.03
N TRP A 250 3.91 9.53 12.43
CA TRP A 250 5.26 10.07 12.53
C TRP A 250 5.41 11.56 12.28
#